data_AF-R4G375-F1
#
_entry.id   AF-R4G375-F1
#
_cell.length_a   1.000
_cell.length_b   1.000
_cell.length_c   1.000
_cell.angle_alpha   90.00
_cell.angle_beta   90.00
_cell.angle_gamma   90.00
#
_symmetry.space_group_name_H-M   'P 1'
#
loop_
_entity.id
_entity.type
_entity.pdbx_description
1 polymer ?
#
loop_
_entity_poly.entity_id
_entity_poly.type
_entity_poly.pdbx_seq_one_letter_code
_entity_poly.pdbx_strand_id
1 'polypeptide(L)'
;PILGLPSDFMTPKYNFDKPFKVCIGDREAWRRGPPVMGDSMWYTDGSKMEEGVGAGVYGVKPKCSFSVSLGKLATVFQAELAAIRFCTTEIKGRGIINSKVVIFSDSQAALRAISSYQVNSRLVWDCLGALKEISDQNKVFLVWVPGHSGYKGNEVADLLAREG
;
A
#
# COMPACT_ATOMS: atom_id res chain seq x y z
N PRO A 1 9.92 11.09 -13.80
CA PRO A 1 8.80 10.16 -13.52
C PRO A 1 9.33 8.80 -13.03
N ILE A 2 8.82 8.31 -11.89
CA ILE A 2 9.26 7.07 -11.22
C ILE A 2 9.13 5.82 -12.12
N LEU A 3 8.36 5.90 -13.20
CA LEU A 3 7.96 4.79 -14.07
C LEU A 3 8.52 4.88 -15.50
N GLY A 4 9.60 5.65 -15.72
CA GLY A 4 10.24 5.83 -17.03
C GLY A 4 11.35 4.85 -17.38
N LEU A 5 11.51 3.73 -16.67
CA LEU A 5 12.62 2.77 -16.85
C LEU A 5 12.17 1.45 -17.53
N PRO A 6 13.06 0.74 -18.26
CA PRO A 6 12.68 -0.20 -19.33
C PRO A 6 12.11 -1.54 -18.86
N SER A 7 12.18 -1.86 -17.57
CA SER A 7 11.63 -3.08 -16.99
C SER A 7 11.59 -3.00 -15.46
N ASP A 8 10.49 -3.45 -14.85
CA ASP A 8 10.38 -3.63 -13.38
C ASP A 8 11.16 -4.87 -12.89
N PHE A 9 11.69 -5.67 -13.80
CA PHE A 9 12.44 -6.88 -13.47
C PHE A 9 13.80 -6.55 -12.83
N MET A 10 14.15 -7.29 -11.78
CA MET A 10 15.48 -7.27 -11.18
C MET A 10 15.98 -8.70 -10.93
N THR A 11 17.31 -8.86 -10.80
CA THR A 11 17.91 -10.12 -10.34
C THR A 11 17.25 -10.55 -9.03
N PRO A 12 16.73 -11.79 -8.93
CA PRO A 12 16.04 -12.23 -7.74
C PRO A 12 16.89 -12.06 -6.47
N LYS A 13 16.30 -11.45 -5.44
CA LYS A 13 16.86 -11.35 -4.10
C LYS A 13 15.96 -12.03 -3.09
N TYR A 14 16.55 -12.55 -2.02
CA TYR A 14 15.80 -13.14 -0.91
C TYR A 14 15.75 -12.18 0.27
N ASN A 15 14.55 -11.87 0.76
CA ASN A 15 14.33 -11.04 1.94
C ASN A 15 13.53 -11.82 3.00
N PHE A 16 14.26 -12.33 3.99
CA PHE A 16 13.70 -13.05 5.14
C PHE A 16 13.34 -12.13 6.32
N ASP A 17 14.02 -10.98 6.40
CA ASP A 17 13.78 -9.99 7.44
C ASP A 17 12.63 -9.06 7.03
N LYS A 18 11.49 -9.19 7.73
CA LYS A 18 10.29 -8.38 7.54
C LYS A 18 9.80 -7.92 8.92
N PRO A 19 10.20 -6.73 9.39
CA PRO A 19 9.81 -6.19 10.70
C PRO A 19 8.34 -5.73 10.76
N PHE A 20 7.54 -6.03 9.75
CA PHE A 20 6.11 -5.74 9.65
C PHE A 20 5.32 -7.03 9.43
N LYS A 21 4.01 -7.00 9.70
CA LYS A 21 3.11 -8.15 9.52
C LYS A 21 2.17 -7.93 8.34
N VAL A 22 2.02 -8.94 7.49
CA VAL A 22 1.02 -8.96 6.42
C VAL A 22 -0.13 -9.87 6.83
N CYS A 23 -1.35 -9.36 6.82
CA CYS A 23 -2.57 -10.07 7.22
C CYS A 23 -3.53 -10.16 6.02
N ILE A 24 -3.56 -11.30 5.36
CA ILE A 24 -4.52 -11.59 4.27
C ILE A 24 -5.63 -12.45 4.86
N GLY A 25 -6.79 -11.84 5.10
CA GLY A 25 -7.98 -12.51 5.60
C GLY A 25 -9.03 -12.74 4.52
N ASP A 26 -10.25 -13.04 4.95
CA ASP A 26 -11.44 -13.14 4.11
C ASP A 26 -12.44 -12.01 4.42
N ARG A 27 -13.57 -12.00 3.71
CA ARG A 27 -14.62 -10.99 3.89
C ARG A 27 -15.31 -11.11 5.26
N GLU A 28 -15.39 -12.31 5.84
CA GLU A 28 -16.01 -12.54 7.15
C GLU A 28 -15.22 -11.87 8.27
N ALA A 29 -13.89 -11.85 8.17
CA ALA A 29 -13.02 -11.14 9.11
C ALA A 29 -13.35 -9.64 9.24
N TRP A 30 -14.00 -9.06 8.23
CA TRP A 30 -14.38 -7.65 8.20
C TRP A 30 -15.83 -7.36 8.59
N ARG A 31 -16.63 -8.39 8.87
CA ARG A 31 -18.06 -8.26 9.18
C ARG A 31 -18.36 -7.33 10.36
N ARG A 32 -17.43 -7.21 11.31
CA ARG A 32 -17.53 -6.34 12.49
C ARG A 32 -16.67 -5.07 12.40
N GLY A 33 -16.17 -4.74 11.21
CA GLY A 33 -15.17 -3.69 10.97
C GLY A 33 -13.76 -4.25 10.79
N PRO A 34 -12.73 -3.37 10.76
CA PRO A 34 -11.35 -3.78 10.51
C PRO A 34 -10.84 -4.78 11.56
N PRO A 35 -10.26 -5.92 11.16
CA PRO A 35 -9.78 -6.94 12.09
C PRO A 35 -8.53 -6.49 12.88
N VAL A 36 -7.84 -5.46 12.39
CA VAL A 36 -6.68 -4.85 13.05
C VAL A 36 -6.91 -3.36 13.16
N MET A 37 -6.98 -2.86 14.39
CA MET A 37 -7.02 -1.44 14.69
C MET A 37 -5.62 -0.93 15.05
N GLY A 38 -5.31 0.32 14.70
CA GLY A 38 -4.06 1.00 15.05
C GLY A 38 -4.30 2.44 15.49
N ASP A 39 -3.27 3.05 16.07
CA ASP A 39 -3.26 4.48 16.41
C ASP A 39 -3.21 5.32 15.14
N SER A 40 -2.54 4.78 14.11
CA SER A 40 -2.51 5.34 12.77
C SER A 40 -3.06 4.37 11.73
N MET A 41 -4.07 4.79 10.97
CA MET A 41 -4.80 3.94 10.03
C MET A 41 -4.89 4.59 8.66
N TRP A 42 -4.49 3.83 7.64
CA TRP A 42 -4.30 4.29 6.28
C TRP A 42 -4.91 3.29 5.29
N TYR A 43 -5.52 3.79 4.23
CA TYR A 43 -6.05 3.00 3.12
C TYR A 43 -5.31 3.42 1.86
N THR A 44 -4.98 2.45 1.02
CA THR A 44 -4.26 2.66 -0.23
C THR A 44 -4.92 1.86 -1.33
N ASP A 45 -4.98 2.44 -2.52
CA ASP A 45 -5.50 1.76 -3.70
C ASP A 45 -4.77 2.23 -4.96
N GLY A 46 -4.75 1.39 -5.98
CA GLY A 46 -4.18 1.66 -7.30
C GLY A 46 -5.21 1.40 -8.39
N SER A 47 -5.47 2.40 -9.24
CA SER A 47 -6.47 2.29 -10.30
C SER A 47 -5.89 2.55 -11.68
N LYS A 48 -6.49 1.94 -12.70
CA LYS A 48 -6.18 2.17 -14.11
C LYS A 48 -7.45 2.52 -14.86
N MET A 49 -7.50 3.74 -15.35
CA MET A 49 -8.56 4.30 -16.19
C MET A 49 -8.08 4.40 -17.65
N GLU A 50 -8.95 4.83 -18.57
CA GLU A 50 -8.55 5.03 -19.98
C GLU A 50 -7.53 6.16 -20.11
N GLU A 51 -7.65 7.18 -19.26
CA GLU A 51 -6.87 8.41 -19.29
C GLU A 51 -5.47 8.23 -18.67
N GLY A 52 -5.32 7.28 -17.75
CA GLY A 52 -4.12 7.13 -16.95
C GLY A 52 -4.22 6.08 -15.85
N VAL A 53 -3.17 6.01 -15.05
CA VAL A 53 -3.02 5.12 -13.91
C VAL A 53 -2.68 5.99 -12.71
N GLY A 54 -3.34 5.73 -11.59
CA GLY A 54 -3.22 6.53 -10.39
C GLY A 54 -3.10 5.70 -9.13
N ALA A 55 -2.51 6.32 -8.11
CA ALA A 55 -2.42 5.79 -6.76
C ALA A 55 -3.15 6.72 -5.78
N GLY A 56 -4.00 6.16 -4.94
CA GLY A 56 -4.76 6.87 -3.93
C GLY A 56 -4.31 6.49 -2.52
N VAL A 57 -4.20 7.49 -1.63
CA VAL A 57 -3.89 7.27 -0.22
C VAL A 57 -4.84 8.07 0.65
N TYR A 58 -5.46 7.40 1.62
CA TYR A 58 -6.37 7.99 2.59
C TYR A 58 -5.97 7.63 4.02
N GLY A 59 -5.54 8.63 4.80
CA GLY A 59 -5.32 8.52 6.24
C GLY A 59 -6.60 8.85 7.02
N VAL A 60 -7.03 7.94 7.89
CA VAL A 60 -8.13 8.20 8.84
C VAL A 60 -7.60 8.90 10.09
N LYS A 61 -6.42 8.47 10.55
CA LYS A 61 -5.72 9.01 11.72
C LYS A 61 -4.21 9.01 11.42
N PRO A 62 -3.57 10.16 11.18
CA PRO A 62 -4.17 11.49 10.98
C PRO A 62 -5.06 11.56 9.73
N LYS A 63 -5.97 12.54 9.70
CA LYS A 63 -6.84 12.75 8.53
C LYS A 63 -6.05 13.40 7.40
N CYS A 64 -5.87 12.70 6.29
CA CYS A 64 -5.30 13.23 5.07
C CYS A 64 -5.71 12.38 3.87
N SER A 65 -5.62 12.96 2.67
CA SER A 65 -5.97 12.29 1.42
C SER A 65 -5.17 12.91 0.29
N PHE A 66 -4.63 12.08 -0.59
CA PHE A 66 -3.99 12.56 -1.81
C PHE A 66 -4.03 11.49 -2.91
N SER A 67 -4.00 11.95 -4.16
CA SER A 67 -3.89 11.16 -5.37
C SER A 67 -2.55 11.44 -6.05
N VAL A 68 -2.00 10.45 -6.76
CA VAL A 68 -0.75 10.59 -7.51
C VAL A 68 -0.91 9.97 -8.88
N SER A 69 -0.67 10.76 -9.92
CA SER A 69 -0.60 10.26 -11.30
C SER A 69 0.67 9.46 -11.55
N LEU A 70 0.50 8.25 -12.07
CA LEU A 70 1.57 7.34 -12.46
C LEU A 70 1.79 7.33 -13.97
N GLY A 71 1.07 8.18 -14.71
CA GLY A 71 1.07 8.23 -16.16
C GLY A 71 0.24 7.10 -16.78
N LYS A 72 0.44 6.83 -18.08
CA LYS A 72 -0.45 5.93 -18.84
C LYS A 72 -0.02 4.48 -18.90
N LEU A 73 1.26 4.21 -18.62
CA LEU A 73 1.90 2.92 -18.91
C LEU A 73 1.97 2.00 -17.71
N ALA A 74 1.68 2.49 -16.51
CA ALA A 74 1.69 1.63 -15.33
C ALA A 74 0.62 0.53 -15.40
N THR A 75 0.89 -0.55 -14.69
CA THR A 75 -0.09 -1.60 -14.42
C THR A 75 -0.82 -1.29 -13.11
N VAL A 76 -2.00 -1.88 -12.93
CA VAL A 76 -2.72 -1.82 -11.64
C VAL A 76 -1.84 -2.32 -10.51
N PHE A 77 -1.12 -3.44 -10.70
CA PHE A 77 -0.18 -3.96 -9.71
C PHE A 77 0.91 -2.95 -9.31
N GLN A 78 1.46 -2.21 -10.27
CA GLN A 78 2.43 -1.15 -9.97
C GLN A 78 1.78 0.03 -9.23
N ALA A 79 0.54 0.36 -9.57
CA ALA A 79 -0.20 1.42 -8.89
C ALA A 79 -0.45 1.10 -7.41
N GLU A 80 -0.82 -0.13 -7.11
CA GLU A 80 -1.05 -0.64 -5.76
C GLU A 80 0.22 -0.55 -4.88
N LEU A 81 1.34 -1.05 -5.40
CA LEU A 81 2.62 -0.96 -4.71
C LEU A 81 3.10 0.49 -4.55
N ALA A 82 2.85 1.32 -5.56
CA ALA A 82 3.16 2.75 -5.48
C ALA A 82 2.32 3.44 -4.40
N ALA A 83 1.03 3.14 -4.29
CA ALA A 83 0.14 3.68 -3.28
C ALA A 83 0.62 3.33 -1.85
N ILE A 84 0.99 2.07 -1.61
CA ILE A 84 1.60 1.64 -0.34
C ILE A 84 2.89 2.43 -0.07
N ARG A 85 3.77 2.55 -1.06
CA ARG A 85 5.04 3.29 -0.91
C ARG A 85 4.82 4.77 -0.64
N PHE A 86 3.88 5.43 -1.32
CA PHE A 86 3.53 6.83 -1.02
C PHE A 86 2.94 6.97 0.38
N CYS A 87 2.11 6.03 0.82
CA CYS A 87 1.62 6.00 2.20
C CYS A 87 2.76 5.93 3.22
N THR A 88 3.78 5.07 3.01
CA THR A 88 4.95 5.02 3.91
C THR A 88 5.74 6.34 3.93
N THR A 89 5.83 7.00 2.77
CA THR A 89 6.50 8.31 2.64
C THR A 89 5.76 9.37 3.44
N GLU A 90 4.42 9.37 3.37
CA GLU A 90 3.57 10.29 4.12
C GLU A 90 3.66 10.04 5.64
N ILE A 91 3.62 8.77 6.08
CA ILE A 91 3.78 8.37 7.48
C ILE A 91 5.11 8.91 8.04
N LYS A 92 6.20 8.73 7.29
CA LYS A 92 7.54 9.23 7.64
C LYS A 92 7.58 10.76 7.66
N GLY A 93 7.04 11.41 6.64
CA GLY A 93 7.01 12.88 6.52
C GLY A 93 6.23 13.55 7.65
N ARG A 94 5.21 12.88 8.19
CA ARG A 94 4.44 13.34 9.35
C ARG A 94 5.09 13.05 10.70
N GLY A 95 6.23 12.36 10.73
CA GLY A 95 6.92 12.00 11.99
C GLY A 95 6.13 11.04 12.86
N ILE A 96 5.34 10.14 12.26
CA ILE A 96 4.57 9.13 13.01
C ILE A 96 5.54 8.06 13.52
N ILE A 97 5.73 8.02 14.84
CA ILE A 97 6.67 7.14 15.54
C ILE A 97 6.01 6.55 16.79
N ASN A 98 6.57 5.46 17.33
CA ASN A 98 6.07 4.73 18.49
C ASN A 98 4.58 4.35 18.39
N SER A 99 4.09 4.19 17.16
CA SER A 99 2.67 3.99 16.85
C SER A 99 2.42 2.58 16.33
N LYS A 100 1.20 2.08 16.54
CA LYS A 100 0.68 0.95 15.75
C LYS A 100 0.11 1.50 14.44
N VAL A 101 0.84 1.29 13.35
CA VAL A 101 0.48 1.72 12.00
C VAL A 101 -0.20 0.57 11.27
N VAL A 102 -1.39 0.82 10.72
CA VAL A 102 -2.13 -0.15 9.90
C VAL A 102 -2.37 0.45 8.52
N ILE A 103 -1.89 -0.24 7.49
CA ILE A 103 -2.07 0.09 6.08
C ILE A 103 -3.00 -0.95 5.47
N PHE A 104 -4.14 -0.52 4.97
CA PHE A 104 -5.14 -1.34 4.32
C PHE A 104 -5.00 -1.24 2.80
N SER A 105 -4.99 -2.37 2.11
CA SER A 105 -5.03 -2.47 0.64
C SER A 105 -5.91 -3.65 0.25
N ASP A 106 -6.72 -3.51 -0.79
CA ASP A 106 -7.54 -4.61 -1.32
C ASP A 106 -6.79 -5.48 -2.35
N SER A 107 -5.58 -5.09 -2.72
CA SER A 107 -4.69 -5.87 -3.58
C SER A 107 -3.99 -7.01 -2.84
N GLN A 108 -4.63 -8.18 -2.83
CA GLN A 108 -3.95 -9.40 -2.37
C GLN A 108 -2.67 -9.68 -3.17
N ALA A 109 -2.60 -9.28 -4.44
CA ALA A 109 -1.42 -9.44 -5.28
C ALA A 109 -0.24 -8.64 -4.72
N ALA A 110 -0.44 -7.35 -4.42
CA ALA A 110 0.58 -6.50 -3.81
C ALA A 110 1.02 -7.03 -2.43
N LEU A 111 0.05 -7.39 -1.58
CA LEU A 111 0.32 -7.94 -0.25
C LEU A 111 1.11 -9.27 -0.31
N ARG A 112 0.75 -10.18 -1.23
CA ARG A 112 1.48 -11.43 -1.45
C ARG A 112 2.90 -11.17 -1.95
N ALA A 113 3.07 -10.25 -2.90
CA ALA A 113 4.39 -9.88 -3.42
C ALA A 113 5.31 -9.33 -2.32
N ILE A 114 4.79 -8.44 -1.47
CA ILE A 114 5.49 -7.91 -0.28
C ILE A 114 5.80 -9.06 0.72
N SER A 115 4.89 -10.02 0.89
CA SER A 115 5.09 -11.14 1.81
C SER A 115 6.06 -12.21 1.31
N SER A 116 6.34 -12.26 -0.01
CA SER A 116 7.20 -13.26 -0.64
C SER A 116 8.65 -13.17 -0.16
N TYR A 117 9.31 -14.30 0.06
CA TYR A 117 10.75 -14.31 0.36
C TYR A 117 11.58 -13.94 -0.86
N GLN A 118 11.20 -14.40 -2.04
CA GLN A 118 11.90 -14.11 -3.28
C GLN A 118 11.28 -12.89 -3.95
N VAL A 119 12.12 -11.91 -4.27
CA VAL A 119 11.73 -10.63 -4.88
C VAL A 119 12.49 -10.46 -6.18
N ASN A 120 11.76 -10.34 -7.28
CA ASN A 120 12.28 -10.13 -8.63
C ASN A 120 11.71 -8.85 -9.29
N SER A 121 10.96 -8.05 -8.53
CA SER A 121 10.43 -6.73 -8.94
C SER A 121 11.16 -5.63 -8.18
N ARG A 122 11.65 -4.63 -8.92
CA ARG A 122 12.32 -3.46 -8.34
C ARG A 122 11.34 -2.66 -7.49
N LEU A 123 10.10 -2.49 -7.97
CA LEU A 123 9.08 -1.78 -7.23
C LEU A 123 8.72 -2.46 -5.90
N VAL A 124 8.60 -3.80 -5.90
CA VAL A 124 8.42 -4.56 -4.65
C VAL A 124 9.60 -4.34 -3.71
N TRP A 125 10.83 -4.39 -4.22
CA TRP A 125 12.04 -4.17 -3.41
C TRP A 125 12.08 -2.77 -2.79
N ASP A 126 11.75 -1.74 -3.56
CA ASP A 126 11.73 -0.36 -3.06
C ASP A 126 10.58 -0.15 -2.06
N CYS A 127 9.43 -0.80 -2.25
CA CYS A 127 8.33 -0.79 -1.28
C CYS A 127 8.72 -1.50 0.03
N LEU A 128 9.44 -2.63 -0.05
CA LEU A 128 9.96 -3.33 1.13
C LEU A 128 10.91 -2.45 1.93
N GLY A 129 11.82 -1.74 1.27
CA GLY A 129 12.72 -0.78 1.92
C GLY A 129 11.95 0.29 2.68
N ALA A 130 10.96 0.91 2.03
CA ALA A 130 10.14 1.95 2.64
C ALA A 130 9.35 1.45 3.86
N LEU A 131 8.81 0.23 3.79
CA LEU A 131 8.12 -0.43 4.90
C LEU A 131 9.07 -0.75 6.06
N LYS A 132 10.30 -1.20 5.77
CA LYS A 132 11.31 -1.45 6.81
C LYS A 132 11.66 -0.17 7.56
N GLU A 133 11.94 0.90 6.84
CA GLU A 133 12.29 2.20 7.45
C GLU A 133 11.22 2.70 8.44
N ILE A 134 9.94 2.61 8.09
CA ILE A 134 8.88 3.03 9.03
C ILE A 134 8.69 2.02 10.17
N SER A 135 9.07 0.75 9.98
CA SER A 135 8.97 -0.29 11.01
C SER A 135 10.06 -0.18 12.08
N ASP A 136 11.17 0.50 11.79
CA ASP A 136 12.24 0.74 12.78
C ASP A 136 11.72 1.53 14.00
N GLN A 137 10.67 2.33 13.82
CA GLN A 137 10.08 3.16 14.87
C GLN A 137 8.61 2.85 15.16
N ASN A 138 7.99 1.90 14.43
CA ASN A 138 6.57 1.62 14.53
C ASN A 138 6.26 0.13 14.44
N LYS A 139 5.11 -0.27 15.00
CA LYS A 139 4.54 -1.60 14.75
C LYS A 139 3.66 -1.53 13.52
N VAL A 140 4.16 -2.02 12.39
CA VAL A 140 3.49 -1.90 11.09
C VAL A 140 2.74 -3.18 10.71
N PHE A 141 1.49 -3.00 10.30
CA PHE A 141 0.62 -4.04 9.77
C PHE A 141 0.12 -3.65 8.39
N LEU A 142 0.30 -4.52 7.40
CA LEU A 142 -0.41 -4.46 6.12
C LEU A 142 -1.58 -5.43 6.18
N VAL A 143 -2.79 -4.93 5.94
CA VAL A 143 -4.01 -5.72 6.15
C VAL A 143 -4.85 -5.69 4.88
N TRP A 144 -5.23 -6.86 4.41
CA TRP A 144 -6.14 -6.94 3.30
C TRP A 144 -7.54 -6.42 3.70
N VAL A 145 -8.10 -5.52 2.89
CA VAL A 145 -9.49 -5.07 2.99
C VAL A 145 -10.28 -5.57 1.78
N PRO A 146 -11.55 -5.98 1.93
CA PRO A 146 -12.37 -6.33 0.78
C PRO A 146 -12.64 -5.12 -0.13
N GLY A 147 -12.22 -5.21 -1.39
CA GLY A 147 -12.55 -4.22 -2.42
C GLY A 147 -14.05 -4.15 -2.71
N HIS A 148 -14.51 -2.97 -3.11
CA HIS A 148 -15.91 -2.65 -3.50
C HIS A 148 -16.97 -3.23 -2.56
N SER A 149 -16.71 -3.18 -1.26
CA SER A 149 -17.57 -3.76 -0.23
C SER A 149 -18.17 -2.71 0.70
N GLY A 150 -18.07 -1.42 0.34
CA GLY A 150 -18.67 -0.30 1.09
C GLY A 150 -17.84 0.14 2.31
N TYR A 151 -16.60 -0.33 2.44
CA TYR A 151 -15.71 0.12 3.50
C TYR A 151 -15.21 1.53 3.19
N LYS A 152 -15.82 2.54 3.83
CA LYS A 152 -15.59 3.97 3.56
C LYS A 152 -14.12 4.35 3.33
N GLY A 153 -13.19 3.82 4.13
CA GLY A 153 -11.76 4.12 3.94
C GLY A 153 -11.20 3.62 2.60
N ASN A 154 -11.59 2.41 2.18
CA ASN A 154 -11.20 1.83 0.90
C ASN A 154 -11.87 2.57 -0.27
N GLU A 155 -13.17 2.86 -0.16
CA GLU A 155 -13.90 3.57 -1.23
C GLU A 155 -13.32 4.98 -1.48
N VAL A 156 -12.82 5.65 -0.43
CA VAL A 156 -12.11 6.93 -0.59
C VAL A 156 -10.74 6.73 -1.25
N ALA A 157 -10.01 5.68 -0.91
CA ALA A 157 -8.73 5.38 -1.56
C ALA A 157 -8.91 5.04 -3.05
N ASP A 158 -9.94 4.25 -3.41
CA ASP A 158 -10.31 3.93 -4.81
C ASP A 158 -10.67 5.19 -5.60
N LEU A 159 -11.48 6.07 -5.01
CA LEU A 159 -11.80 7.36 -5.64
C LEU A 159 -10.53 8.17 -5.91
N LEU A 160 -9.65 8.31 -4.93
CA LEU A 160 -8.38 9.03 -5.08
C LEU A 160 -7.47 8.38 -6.12
N ALA A 161 -7.45 7.05 -6.21
CA ALA A 161 -6.64 6.34 -7.18
C ALA A 161 -7.14 6.58 -8.62
N ARG A 162 -8.45 6.76 -8.82
CA ARG A 162 -9.04 7.12 -10.12
C ARG A 162 -8.83 8.59 -10.50
N GLU A 163 -8.61 9.45 -9.51
CA GLU A 163 -8.30 10.88 -9.71
C GLU A 163 -6.82 11.16 -10.06
N GLY A 164 -5.93 10.17 -9.87
CA GLY A 164 -4.50 10.27 -10.20
C GLY A 164 -4.20 9.89 -11.65
#